data_AF-A0A2E3AMY6-F1
#
_entry.id   AF-A0A2E3AMY6-F1
#
_cell.length_a   1.000
_cell.length_b   1.000
_cell.length_c   1.000
_cell.angle_alpha   90.00
_cell.angle_beta   90.00
_cell.angle_gamma   90.00
#
_symmetry.space_group_name_H-M   'P 1'
#
loop_
_entity.id
_entity.type
_entity.pdbx_description
1 polymer ?
#
loop_
_entity_poly.entity_id
_entity_poly.type
_entity_poly.pdbx_seq_one_letter_code
_entity_poly.pdbx_strand_id
1 'polypeptide(L)'
;MYAYNYHGPSGLTAKIKSRSRSYESQKGEDFVAESVNRYPGEITIVALGPLTSIARVFRKDPTLSQRVDRIYVMGGAIECSGNVTP
;
A
#
# COMPACT_ATOMS: atom_id res chain seq x y z
N MET A 1 -4.44 8.57 12.97
CA MET A 1 -3.32 9.48 13.28
C MET A 1 -2.58 9.76 11.99
N TYR A 2 -2.30 11.02 11.67
CA TYR A 2 -1.55 11.40 10.47
C TYR A 2 -0.15 11.85 10.88
N ALA A 3 0.84 11.61 10.02
CA ALA A 3 2.25 11.94 10.26
C ALA A 3 2.61 13.36 9.80
N TYR A 4 1.78 14.36 10.10
CA TYR A 4 1.97 15.75 9.65
C TYR A 4 3.31 16.35 10.11
N ASN A 5 3.80 15.96 11.29
CA ASN A 5 5.08 16.41 11.81
C ASN A 5 6.28 15.96 10.97
N TYR A 6 6.11 14.91 10.15
CA TYR A 6 7.16 14.37 9.28
C TYR A 6 6.96 14.76 7.81
N HIS A 7 5.71 14.82 7.33
CA HIS A 7 5.40 15.02 5.90
C HIS A 7 4.76 16.38 5.58
N GLY A 8 4.54 17.22 6.59
CA GLY A 8 3.83 18.49 6.45
C GLY A 8 2.30 18.33 6.30
N PRO A 9 1.55 19.44 6.29
CA PRO A 9 0.08 19.42 6.27
C PRO A 9 -0.52 18.82 4.99
N SER A 10 0.19 18.89 3.87
CA SER A 10 -0.20 18.31 2.58
C SER A 10 0.30 16.88 2.36
N GLY A 11 1.14 16.34 3.25
CA GLY A 11 1.85 15.07 3.05
C GLY A 11 3.03 15.14 2.06
N LEU A 12 3.26 16.30 1.42
CA LEU A 12 4.39 16.55 0.54
C LEU A 12 4.81 18.01 0.65
N THR A 13 6.03 18.25 1.13
CA THR A 13 6.59 19.60 1.34
C THR A 13 7.23 20.20 0.09
N ALA A 14 7.56 19.36 -0.89
CA ALA A 14 8.15 19.79 -2.16
C ALA A 14 7.10 20.41 -3.09
N LYS A 15 7.47 21.50 -3.78
CA LYS A 15 6.66 22.04 -4.89
C LYS A 15 6.80 21.11 -6.10
N ILE A 16 5.71 20.42 -6.44
CA ILE A 16 5.65 19.54 -7.61
C ILE A 16 4.72 20.12 -8.68
N LYS A 17 4.92 19.68 -9.93
CA LYS A 17 4.05 20.05 -11.05
C LYS A 17 2.61 19.59 -10.77
N SER A 18 1.65 20.39 -11.23
CA SER A 18 0.25 20.01 -11.17
C SER A 18 -0.01 18.71 -11.95
N ARG A 19 -0.99 17.95 -11.45
CA ARG A 19 -1.40 16.67 -12.02
C ARG A 19 -1.81 16.81 -13.49
N SER A 20 -1.26 15.96 -14.37
CA SER A 20 -1.62 15.92 -15.80
C SER A 20 -2.70 14.89 -16.17
N ARG A 21 -3.06 13.97 -15.27
CA ARG A 21 -4.00 12.87 -15.54
C ARG A 21 -5.05 12.74 -14.43
N SER A 22 -6.28 12.37 -14.77
CA SER A 22 -7.31 12.05 -13.78
C SER A 22 -7.04 10.75 -13.01
N TYR A 23 -7.66 10.60 -11.83
CA TYR A 23 -7.61 9.33 -11.11
C TYR A 23 -8.49 8.31 -11.83
N GLU A 24 -8.14 7.04 -11.74
CA GLU A 24 -8.96 5.95 -12.26
C GLU A 24 -10.19 5.73 -11.38
N SER A 25 -11.34 5.42 -11.98
CA SER A 25 -12.57 5.13 -11.23
C SER A 25 -12.50 3.81 -10.46
N GLN A 26 -11.65 2.88 -10.91
CA GLN A 26 -11.39 1.61 -10.26
C GLN A 26 -10.73 1.82 -8.90
N LYS A 27 -11.22 1.12 -7.87
CA LYS A 27 -10.58 1.12 -6.55
C LYS A 27 -9.25 0.36 -6.63
N GLY A 28 -8.22 0.89 -5.97
CA GLY A 28 -6.90 0.24 -5.93
C GLY A 28 -6.93 -1.20 -5.40
N GLU A 29 -7.83 -1.50 -4.46
CA GLU A 29 -8.04 -2.86 -3.92
C GLU A 29 -8.52 -3.82 -5.03
N ASP A 30 -9.49 -3.39 -5.85
CA ASP A 30 -10.00 -4.21 -6.96
C ASP A 30 -8.93 -4.35 -8.05
N PHE A 31 -8.15 -3.30 -8.33
CA PHE A 31 -7.03 -3.35 -9.26
C PHE A 31 -5.95 -4.36 -8.84
N VAL A 32 -5.59 -4.40 -7.56
CA VAL A 32 -4.63 -5.38 -7.03
C VAL A 32 -5.17 -6.80 -7.20
N ALA A 33 -6.43 -7.04 -6.83
CA ALA A 33 -7.04 -8.36 -6.98
C ALA A 33 -7.10 -8.80 -8.45
N GLU A 34 -7.50 -7.91 -9.36
CA GLU A 34 -7.54 -8.19 -10.80
C GLU A 34 -6.13 -8.50 -11.35
N SER A 35 -5.13 -7.72 -10.95
CA SER A 35 -3.75 -7.89 -11.41
C SER A 35 -3.15 -9.23 -10.97
N VAL A 36 -3.35 -9.62 -9.70
CA VAL A 36 -2.87 -10.91 -9.18
C VAL A 36 -3.60 -12.08 -9.81
N ASN A 37 -4.91 -11.96 -10.07
CA ASN A 37 -5.67 -12.98 -10.78
C ASN A 37 -5.22 -13.13 -12.23
N ARG A 38 -4.85 -12.03 -12.89
CA ARG A 38 -4.39 -12.02 -14.28
C ARG A 38 -2.99 -12.62 -14.44
N TYR A 39 -2.11 -12.40 -13.46
CA TYR A 39 -0.71 -12.83 -13.49
C TYR A 39 -0.33 -13.60 -12.22
N PRO A 40 -0.90 -14.80 -12.01
CA PRO A 40 -0.69 -15.57 -10.80
C PRO A 40 0.77 -16.02 -10.68
N GLY A 41 1.39 -15.75 -9.53
CA GLY A 41 2.79 -16.07 -9.26
C GLY A 41 3.80 -15.09 -9.86
N GLU A 42 3.35 -13.99 -10.48
CA GLU A 42 4.24 -12.99 -11.10
C GLU A 42 4.23 -11.64 -10.39
N ILE A 43 3.15 -11.31 -9.67
CA ILE A 43 3.00 -10.00 -9.04
C ILE A 43 3.72 -9.95 -7.68
N THR A 44 4.70 -9.06 -7.58
CA THR A 44 5.28 -8.61 -6.31
C THR A 44 4.57 -7.36 -5.81
N ILE A 45 4.08 -7.39 -4.56
CA ILE A 45 3.44 -6.25 -3.88
C ILE A 45 4.48 -5.54 -3.01
N VAL A 46 4.63 -4.23 -3.17
CA VAL A 46 5.50 -3.39 -2.31
C VAL A 46 4.64 -2.46 -1.46
N ALA A 47 4.50 -2.76 -0.18
CA ALA A 47 3.66 -2.04 0.77
C ALA A 47 4.47 -1.03 1.59
N LEU A 48 4.33 0.26 1.24
CA LEU A 48 5.09 1.38 1.83
C LEU A 48 4.27 2.26 2.79
N GLY A 49 3.06 1.83 3.13
CA GLY A 49 2.15 2.58 3.99
C GLY A 49 1.24 1.63 4.77
N PRO A 50 0.16 2.14 5.38
CA PRO A 50 -0.79 1.30 6.11
C PRO A 50 -1.33 0.16 5.25
N LEU A 51 -1.33 -1.06 5.79
CA LEU A 51 -1.70 -2.29 5.08
C LEU A 51 -3.21 -2.45 4.81
N THR A 52 -4.01 -1.41 5.05
CA THR A 52 -5.48 -1.46 5.01
C THR A 52 -6.02 -1.99 3.68
N SER A 53 -5.49 -1.52 2.54
CA SER A 53 -5.94 -1.98 1.23
C SER A 53 -5.62 -3.46 1.00
N ILE A 54 -4.41 -3.90 1.34
CA ILE A 54 -4.00 -5.31 1.19
C ILE A 54 -4.82 -6.22 2.11
N ALA A 55 -5.04 -5.80 3.35
CA ALA A 55 -5.87 -6.55 4.31
C ALA A 55 -7.32 -6.72 3.81
N ARG A 56 -7.89 -5.69 3.18
CA ARG A 56 -9.25 -5.78 2.59
C ARG A 56 -9.29 -6.71 1.40
N VAL A 57 -8.27 -6.67 0.53
CA VAL A 57 -8.14 -7.58 -0.61
C VAL A 57 -8.12 -9.03 -0.16
N PHE A 58 -7.24 -9.39 0.79
CA PHE A 58 -7.15 -10.76 1.31
C PHE A 58 -8.34 -11.17 2.18
N ARG A 59 -9.05 -10.22 2.79
CA ARG A 59 -10.31 -10.54 3.49
C ARG A 59 -11.43 -10.88 2.50
N LYS A 60 -11.48 -10.20 1.35
CA LYS A 60 -12.47 -10.45 0.29
C LYS A 60 -12.19 -11.76 -0.44
N ASP A 61 -10.92 -12.05 -0.70
CA ASP A 61 -10.46 -13.31 -1.28
C ASP A 61 -9.22 -13.84 -0.54
N PRO A 62 -9.40 -14.71 0.48
CA PRO A 62 -8.28 -15.29 1.24
C PRO A 62 -7.32 -16.12 0.38
N THR A 63 -7.81 -16.72 -0.70
CA THR A 63 -7.00 -17.56 -1.60
C THR A 63 -6.08 -16.75 -2.51
N LEU A 64 -6.34 -15.44 -2.66
CA LEU A 64 -5.52 -14.54 -3.48
C LEU A 64 -4.06 -14.51 -2.99
N SER A 65 -3.83 -14.64 -1.68
CA SER A 65 -2.48 -14.68 -1.09
C SER A 65 -1.59 -15.78 -1.67
N GLN A 66 -2.17 -16.89 -2.13
CA GLN A 66 -1.43 -18.02 -2.71
C GLN A 66 -0.97 -17.74 -4.15
N ARG A 67 -1.49 -16.69 -4.78
CA ARG A 67 -1.20 -16.29 -6.17
C ARG A 67 -0.29 -15.06 -6.25
N VAL A 68 0.05 -14.46 -5.12
CA VAL A 68 1.05 -13.39 -5.06
C VAL A 68 2.43 -14.04 -5.02
N ASP A 69 3.39 -13.52 -5.80
CA ASP A 69 4.78 -13.99 -5.73
C ASP A 69 5.40 -13.61 -4.38
N ARG A 70 5.45 -12.31 -4.10
CA ARG A 70 6.07 -11.74 -2.90
C ARG A 70 5.33 -10.52 -2.40
N ILE A 71 5.46 -10.28 -1.09
CA ILE A 71 5.03 -9.03 -0.47
C ILE A 71 6.22 -8.46 0.31
N TYR A 72 6.71 -7.30 -0.11
CA TYR A 72 7.70 -6.52 0.63
C TYR A 72 6.98 -5.46 1.47
N VAL A 73 7.22 -5.46 2.77
CA VAL A 73 6.58 -4.53 3.71
C VAL A 73 7.63 -3.61 4.30
N MET A 74 7.43 -2.30 4.17
CA MET A 74 8.13 -1.30 4.99
C MET A 74 7.26 -0.99 6.20
N GLY A 75 7.65 -1.53 7.36
CA GLY A 75 6.92 -1.33 8.60
C GLY A 75 7.38 -2.27 9.71
N GLY A 76 6.89 -2.00 10.92
CA GLY A 76 7.27 -2.72 12.13
C GLY A 76 8.46 -2.09 12.87
N ALA A 77 8.66 -2.53 14.09
CA ALA A 77 9.80 -2.23 14.95
C ALA A 77 10.13 -3.52 15.68
N ILE A 78 11.20 -4.20 15.26
CA ILE A 78 11.65 -5.47 15.83
C ILE A 78 12.96 -5.18 16.57
N GLU A 79 13.01 -5.47 17.86
CA GLU A 79 14.18 -5.22 18.72
C GLU A 79 14.61 -3.73 18.76
N CYS A 80 13.67 -2.82 18.51
CA CYS A 80 13.89 -1.38 18.57
C CYS A 80 12.60 -0.64 18.99
N SER A 81 12.73 0.62 19.42
CA SER A 81 11.60 1.48 19.76
C SER A 81 10.79 1.84 18.51
N GLY A 82 9.47 1.97 18.66
CA GLY A 82 8.62 2.49 17.60
C GLY A 82 8.85 3.98 17.31
N ASN A 83 8.36 4.45 16.15
CA ASN A 83 8.49 5.84 15.70
C ASN A 83 7.24 6.71 15.94
N VAL A 84 6.09 6.10 16.22
CA VAL A 84 4.81 6.79 16.53
C VAL A 84 4.50 6.71 18.03
N THR A 85 4.64 5.52 18.60
CA THR A 85 4.61 5.26 20.04
C THR A 85 5.90 4.51 20.42
N PRO A 86 6.39 4.64 21.66
CA PRO A 86 7.54 3.86 22.14
C PRO A 86 7.35 2.36 21.90
#